data_AF-A0A8X6GPK4-F1
#
_entry.id   AF-A0A8X6GPK4-F1
#
_cell.length_a   1.000
_cell.length_b   1.000
_cell.length_c   1.000
_cell.angle_alpha   90.00
_cell.angle_beta   90.00
_cell.angle_gamma   90.00
#
_symmetry.space_group_name_H-M   'P 1'
#
loop_
_entity.id
_entity.type
_entity.pdbx_description
1 polymer ?
#
loop_
_entity_poly.entity_id
_entity_poly.type
_entity_poly.pdbx_seq_one_letter_code
_entity_poly.pdbx_strand_id
1 'polypeptide(L)'
;MLLMNIKKLRKNFWNKLKKIKRWIKDQKELQKQAQELQAERDKIRLQEKRKDMAQDLKADEYRKAQEFRAKQLEEKRQLTTEQRIQLQEELLSDLEKIYSEKLKRDTLRTELAVEEKDAQERAKEHETESKRIKVRDDLQKLYDMQLYVKKQKQELQRKEEELYRQNLMTKLYEEDKLELMSKQKQHQKKLEHMRIAQAMIEESRRKKAAEKAREMADKKYQEELESERIKMVKQEKMRFLKNHANELLGYLPKGIFESDQAIEELGDDFKKFYFHKGCN
;
A
#
# COMPACT_ATOMS: atom_id res chain seq x y z
N MET A 1 158.57 -32.16 116.96
CA MET A 1 157.12 -31.89 116.76
C MET A 1 156.76 -31.14 115.45
N LEU A 2 157.62 -31.05 114.41
CA LEU A 2 157.30 -30.31 113.17
C LEU A 2 157.20 -31.15 111.87
N LEU A 3 157.77 -32.36 111.82
CA LEU A 3 157.80 -33.18 110.58
C LEU A 3 156.51 -34.00 110.31
N MET A 4 155.65 -34.16 111.31
CA MET A 4 154.39 -34.92 111.18
C MET A 4 153.28 -34.12 110.46
N ASN A 5 153.42 -32.78 110.38
CA ASN A 5 152.47 -31.89 109.70
C ASN A 5 152.68 -31.81 108.18
N ILE A 6 153.92 -31.98 107.69
CA ILE A 6 154.26 -31.88 106.26
C ILE A 6 153.76 -33.11 105.48
N LYS A 7 153.78 -34.31 106.09
CA LYS A 7 153.26 -35.54 105.45
C LYS A 7 151.73 -35.52 105.27
N LYS A 8 150.97 -34.88 106.18
CA LYS A 8 149.50 -34.71 106.06
C LYS A 8 149.13 -33.74 104.93
N LEU A 9 149.84 -32.62 104.81
CA LEU A 9 149.65 -31.62 103.74
C LEU A 9 149.95 -32.20 102.34
N ARG A 10 151.02 -32.99 102.20
CA ARG A 10 151.40 -33.60 100.91
C ARG A 10 150.40 -34.68 100.45
N LYS A 11 149.83 -35.46 101.37
CA LYS A 11 148.78 -36.45 101.07
C LYS A 11 147.45 -35.77 100.70
N ASN A 12 147.11 -34.64 101.33
CA ASN A 12 145.95 -33.83 100.95
C ASN A 12 146.11 -33.17 99.58
N PHE A 13 147.30 -32.68 99.24
CA PHE A 13 147.59 -32.10 97.92
C PHE A 13 147.51 -33.14 96.79
N TRP A 14 148.09 -34.33 97.01
CA TRP A 14 148.01 -35.44 96.05
C TRP A 14 146.58 -35.96 95.86
N ASN A 15 145.79 -36.02 96.94
CA ASN A 15 144.37 -36.34 96.85
C ASN A 15 143.56 -35.27 96.12
N LYS A 16 143.90 -33.98 96.28
CA LYS A 16 143.32 -32.86 95.50
C LYS A 16 143.66 -32.98 94.01
N LEU A 17 144.92 -33.22 93.66
CA LEU A 17 145.34 -33.43 92.26
C LEU A 17 144.68 -34.65 91.61
N LYS A 18 144.51 -35.74 92.36
CA LYS A 18 143.80 -36.93 91.88
C LYS A 18 142.30 -36.66 91.70
N LYS A 19 141.69 -35.84 92.56
CA LYS A 19 140.31 -35.34 92.37
C LYS A 19 140.19 -34.43 91.14
N ILE A 20 141.13 -33.52 90.92
CA ILE A 20 141.13 -32.62 89.75
C ILE A 20 141.33 -33.40 88.45
N LYS A 21 142.25 -34.37 88.41
CA LYS A 21 142.43 -35.24 87.22
C LYS A 21 141.20 -36.09 86.92
N ARG A 22 140.51 -36.61 87.95
CA ARG A 22 139.21 -37.29 87.78
C ARG A 22 138.18 -36.31 87.24
N TRP A 23 138.04 -35.14 87.86
CA TRP A 23 137.12 -34.10 87.40
C TRP A 23 137.34 -33.65 85.95
N ILE A 24 138.58 -33.51 85.48
CA ILE A 24 138.90 -33.20 84.07
C ILE A 24 138.56 -34.37 83.15
N LYS A 25 138.80 -35.62 83.59
CA LYS A 25 138.45 -36.81 82.82
C LYS A 25 136.92 -36.95 82.71
N ASP A 26 136.23 -36.76 83.83
CA ASP A 26 134.77 -36.76 83.93
C ASP A 26 134.18 -35.63 83.05
N GLN A 27 134.79 -34.43 83.03
CA GLN A 27 134.38 -33.33 82.14
C GLN A 27 134.57 -33.64 80.65
N LYS A 28 135.68 -34.29 80.27
CA LYS A 28 135.90 -34.71 78.88
C LYS A 28 134.96 -35.84 78.46
N GLU A 29 134.65 -36.76 79.37
CA GLU A 29 133.65 -37.81 79.16
C GLU A 29 132.25 -37.18 79.02
N LEU A 30 131.92 -36.18 79.86
CA LEU A 30 130.66 -35.41 79.74
C LEU A 30 130.56 -34.65 78.42
N GLN A 31 131.65 -34.03 77.95
CA GLN A 31 131.68 -33.33 76.67
C GLN A 31 131.51 -34.28 75.48
N LYS A 32 132.14 -35.47 75.53
CA LYS A 32 131.94 -36.50 74.50
C LYS A 32 130.50 -37.00 74.48
N GLN A 33 129.94 -37.30 75.66
CA GLN A 33 128.53 -37.68 75.79
C GLN A 33 127.60 -36.56 75.28
N ALA A 34 127.90 -35.30 75.55
CA ALA A 34 127.12 -34.17 75.04
C ALA A 34 127.19 -34.04 73.51
N GLN A 35 128.36 -34.26 72.90
CA GLN A 35 128.53 -34.25 71.44
C GLN A 35 127.83 -35.43 70.78
N GLU A 36 127.90 -36.62 71.38
CA GLU A 36 127.19 -37.82 70.91
C GLU A 36 125.66 -37.60 70.97
N LEU A 37 125.15 -37.07 72.09
CA LEU A 37 123.74 -36.69 72.21
C LEU A 37 123.32 -35.63 71.20
N GLN A 38 124.20 -34.67 70.88
CA GLN A 38 123.91 -33.64 69.89
C GLN A 38 123.88 -34.21 68.46
N ALA A 39 124.81 -35.09 68.11
CA ALA A 39 124.80 -35.80 66.84
C ALA A 39 123.60 -36.74 66.69
N GLU A 40 123.19 -37.41 67.77
CA GLU A 40 121.96 -38.21 67.80
C GLU A 40 120.70 -37.33 67.62
N ARG A 41 120.62 -36.19 68.31
CA ARG A 41 119.53 -35.21 68.14
C ARG A 41 119.45 -34.67 66.72
N ASP A 42 120.58 -34.40 66.07
CA ASP A 42 120.60 -33.90 64.69
C ASP A 42 120.20 -34.98 63.68
N LYS A 43 120.59 -36.24 63.92
CA LYS A 43 120.11 -37.40 63.14
C LYS A 43 118.59 -37.56 63.29
N ILE A 44 118.05 -37.45 64.50
CA ILE A 44 116.61 -37.51 64.77
C ILE A 44 115.89 -36.37 64.04
N ARG A 45 116.35 -35.12 64.17
CA ARG A 45 115.76 -33.96 63.48
C ARG A 45 115.76 -34.09 61.96
N LEU A 46 116.81 -34.64 61.37
CA LEU A 46 116.86 -34.88 59.93
C LEU A 46 115.89 -35.99 59.51
N GLN A 47 115.74 -37.03 60.32
CA GLN A 47 114.75 -38.09 60.09
C GLN A 47 113.31 -37.59 60.24
N GLU A 48 113.03 -36.74 61.23
CA GLU A 48 111.72 -36.08 61.43
C GLU A 48 111.38 -35.21 60.24
N LYS A 49 112.27 -34.29 59.82
CA LYS A 49 112.06 -33.48 58.61
C LYS A 49 111.79 -34.31 57.36
N ARG A 50 112.48 -35.44 57.18
CA ARG A 50 112.21 -36.35 56.06
C ARG A 50 110.84 -37.02 56.15
N LYS A 51 110.39 -37.35 57.37
CA LYS A 51 109.05 -37.90 57.61
C LYS A 51 107.98 -36.84 57.36
N ASP A 52 108.17 -35.62 57.83
CA ASP A 52 107.25 -34.49 57.65
C ASP A 52 107.10 -34.18 56.15
N MET A 53 108.21 -34.02 55.42
CA MET A 53 108.18 -33.81 53.97
C MET A 53 107.47 -34.97 53.23
N ALA A 54 107.66 -36.21 53.68
CA ALA A 54 106.98 -37.36 53.09
C ALA A 54 105.48 -37.41 53.46
N GLN A 55 105.09 -36.88 54.61
CA GLN A 55 103.68 -36.73 55.01
C GLN A 55 103.01 -35.59 54.25
N ASP A 56 103.69 -34.45 54.08
CA ASP A 56 103.21 -33.31 53.31
C ASP A 56 102.99 -33.69 51.84
N LEU A 57 103.93 -34.41 51.23
CA LEU A 57 103.76 -34.93 49.86
C LEU A 57 102.53 -35.85 49.75
N LYS A 58 102.31 -36.73 50.74
CA LYS A 58 101.12 -37.59 50.78
C LYS A 58 99.83 -36.78 50.98
N ALA A 59 99.87 -35.73 51.79
CA ALA A 59 98.74 -34.83 52.01
C ALA A 59 98.39 -34.06 50.73
N ASP A 60 99.39 -33.58 50.00
CA ASP A 60 99.22 -32.90 48.71
C ASP A 60 98.68 -33.83 47.63
N GLU A 61 99.19 -35.06 47.54
CA GLU A 61 98.66 -36.10 46.64
C GLU A 61 97.19 -36.40 46.96
N TYR A 62 96.85 -36.55 48.24
CA TYR A 62 95.48 -36.79 48.68
C TYR A 62 94.57 -35.60 48.34
N ARG A 63 95.03 -34.37 48.57
CA ARG A 63 94.30 -33.14 48.22
C ARG A 63 94.05 -33.04 46.71
N LYS A 64 95.07 -33.28 45.89
CA LYS A 64 94.93 -33.31 44.42
C LYS A 64 93.94 -34.40 43.97
N ALA A 65 94.00 -35.58 44.57
CA ALA A 65 93.05 -36.66 44.29
C ALA A 65 91.61 -36.29 44.69
N GLN A 66 91.43 -35.57 45.80
CA GLN A 66 90.12 -35.08 46.25
C GLN A 66 89.58 -33.98 45.32
N GLU A 67 90.40 -33.01 44.94
CA GLU A 67 90.04 -31.96 43.98
C GLU A 67 89.67 -32.55 42.61
N PHE A 68 90.42 -33.55 42.14
CA PHE A 68 90.10 -34.26 40.90
C PHE A 68 88.76 -35.01 40.98
N ARG A 69 88.48 -35.71 42.09
CA ARG A 69 87.19 -36.36 42.33
C ARG A 69 86.03 -35.36 42.41
N ALA A 70 86.26 -34.21 43.06
CA ALA A 70 85.27 -33.13 43.12
C ALA A 70 84.95 -32.59 41.73
N LYS A 71 85.98 -32.32 40.90
CA LYS A 71 85.80 -31.91 39.50
C LYS A 71 85.03 -32.95 38.67
N GLN A 72 85.37 -34.23 38.79
CA GLN A 72 84.62 -35.29 38.09
C GLN A 72 83.15 -35.37 38.52
N LEU A 73 82.85 -35.10 39.80
CA LEU A 73 81.48 -35.07 40.29
C LEU A 73 80.73 -33.84 39.77
N GLU A 74 81.38 -32.68 39.71
CA GLU A 74 80.83 -31.45 39.14
C GLU A 74 80.56 -31.60 37.64
N GLU A 75 81.50 -32.15 36.86
CA GLU A 75 81.31 -32.45 35.43
C GLU A 75 80.13 -33.40 35.22
N LYS A 76 80.01 -34.47 36.02
CA LYS A 76 78.85 -35.37 35.97
C LYS A 76 77.54 -34.63 36.28
N ARG A 77 77.54 -33.74 37.28
CA ARG A 77 76.36 -32.93 37.61
C ARG A 77 76.00 -32.00 36.45
N GLN A 78 76.98 -31.31 35.87
CA GLN A 78 76.79 -30.43 34.72
C GLN A 78 76.20 -31.18 33.53
N LEU A 79 76.75 -32.35 33.17
CA LEU A 79 76.21 -33.20 32.11
C LEU A 79 74.75 -33.61 32.39
N THR A 80 74.44 -34.00 33.63
CA THR A 80 73.03 -34.34 33.97
C THR A 80 72.10 -33.13 33.93
N THR A 81 72.58 -31.93 34.27
CA THR A 81 71.78 -30.71 34.17
C THR A 81 71.57 -30.29 32.72
N GLU A 82 72.60 -30.42 31.87
CA GLU A 82 72.51 -30.16 30.43
C GLU A 82 71.51 -31.10 29.76
N GLN A 83 71.57 -32.40 30.05
CA GLN A 83 70.59 -33.37 29.56
C GLN A 83 69.16 -33.06 30.02
N ARG A 84 68.99 -32.58 31.26
CA ARG A 84 67.66 -32.16 31.76
C ARG A 84 67.16 -30.92 31.04
N ILE A 85 68.04 -29.95 30.76
CA ILE A 85 67.68 -28.73 30.04
C ILE A 85 67.28 -29.07 28.60
N GLN A 86 68.06 -29.92 27.90
CA GLN A 86 67.73 -30.38 26.55
C GLN A 86 66.35 -31.05 26.50
N LEU A 87 66.07 -31.95 27.45
CA LEU A 87 64.77 -32.60 27.54
C LEU A 87 63.63 -31.60 27.83
N GLN A 88 63.88 -30.57 28.65
CA GLN A 88 62.92 -29.51 28.91
C GLN A 88 62.66 -28.65 27.68
N GLU A 89 63.70 -28.31 26.90
CA GLU A 89 63.58 -27.57 25.65
C GLU A 89 62.78 -28.34 24.60
N GLU A 90 63.04 -29.65 24.46
CA GLU A 90 62.25 -30.54 23.59
C GLU A 90 60.78 -30.58 24.01
N LEU A 91 60.52 -30.74 25.31
CA LEU A 91 59.15 -30.76 25.85
C LEU A 91 58.43 -29.42 25.63
N LEU A 92 59.12 -28.30 25.82
CA LEU A 92 58.56 -26.96 25.55
C LEU A 92 58.24 -26.79 24.07
N SER A 93 59.13 -27.21 23.18
CA SER A 93 58.90 -27.17 21.72
C SER A 93 57.67 -27.98 21.32
N ASP A 94 57.48 -29.17 21.89
CA ASP A 94 56.32 -30.00 21.59
C ASP A 94 55.02 -29.42 22.17
N LEU A 95 55.07 -28.84 23.37
CA LEU A 95 53.93 -28.11 23.92
C LEU A 95 53.55 -26.91 23.04
N GLU A 96 54.52 -26.12 22.58
CA GLU A 96 54.28 -25.00 21.66
C GLU A 96 53.61 -25.45 20.36
N LYS A 97 54.06 -26.57 19.78
CA LYS A 97 53.42 -27.16 18.59
C LYS A 97 51.97 -27.50 18.87
N ILE A 98 51.69 -28.23 19.96
CA ILE A 98 50.32 -28.62 20.35
C ILE A 98 49.43 -27.39 20.56
N TYR A 99 49.93 -26.36 21.27
CA TYR A 99 49.18 -25.12 21.47
C TYR A 99 48.93 -24.37 20.15
N SER A 100 49.91 -24.33 19.25
CA SER A 100 49.77 -23.69 17.95
C SER A 100 48.74 -24.39 17.06
N GLU A 101 48.72 -25.73 17.07
CA GLU A 101 47.75 -26.54 16.32
C GLU A 101 46.34 -26.40 16.90
N LYS A 102 46.23 -26.39 18.23
CA LYS A 102 44.96 -26.15 18.91
C LYS A 102 44.41 -24.76 18.57
N LEU A 103 45.26 -23.73 18.62
CA LEU A 103 44.87 -22.36 18.26
C LEU A 103 44.39 -22.30 16.81
N LYS A 104 45.13 -22.87 15.85
CA LYS A 104 44.71 -22.95 14.44
C LYS A 104 43.37 -23.67 14.28
N ARG A 105 43.14 -24.75 15.03
CA ARG A 105 41.87 -25.48 14.98
C ARG A 105 40.73 -24.62 15.52
N ASP A 106 40.96 -23.90 16.60
CA ASP A 106 39.94 -23.05 17.21
C ASP A 106 39.65 -21.82 16.35
N THR A 107 40.65 -21.23 15.68
CA THR A 107 40.42 -20.15 14.70
C THR A 107 39.59 -20.65 13.52
N LEU A 108 39.92 -21.81 12.95
CA LEU A 108 39.15 -22.40 11.85
C LEU A 108 37.70 -22.71 12.26
N ARG A 109 37.46 -23.15 13.51
CA ARG A 109 36.10 -23.35 14.03
C ARG A 109 35.33 -22.04 14.13
N THR A 110 35.99 -20.96 14.59
CA THR A 110 35.34 -19.66 14.69
C THR A 110 35.04 -19.07 13.31
N GLU A 111 35.96 -19.21 12.35
CA GLU A 111 35.77 -18.78 10.97
C GLU A 111 34.60 -19.54 10.32
N LEU A 112 34.60 -20.87 10.43
CA LEU A 112 33.51 -21.70 9.91
C LEU A 112 32.15 -21.32 10.53
N ALA A 113 32.10 -21.09 11.84
CA ALA A 113 30.87 -20.70 12.52
C ALA A 113 30.35 -19.31 12.07
N VAL A 114 31.25 -18.39 11.70
CA VAL A 114 30.89 -17.09 11.12
C VAL A 114 30.36 -17.29 9.69
N GLU A 115 31.08 -18.04 8.85
CA GLU A 115 30.66 -18.31 7.48
C GLU A 115 29.30 -19.04 7.40
N GLU A 116 29.06 -19.99 8.29
CA GLU A 116 27.76 -20.69 8.38
C GLU A 116 26.63 -19.72 8.74
N LYS A 117 26.87 -18.78 9.67
CA LYS A 117 25.89 -17.74 10.00
C LYS A 117 25.65 -16.81 8.83
N ASP A 118 26.69 -16.33 8.17
CA ASP A 118 26.60 -15.45 7.01
C ASP A 118 25.88 -16.14 5.84
N ALA A 119 26.10 -17.45 5.64
CA ALA A 119 25.37 -18.24 4.66
C ALA A 119 23.89 -18.37 5.02
N GLN A 120 23.56 -18.58 6.28
CA GLN A 120 22.16 -18.61 6.76
C GLN A 120 21.48 -17.25 6.59
N GLU A 121 22.17 -16.15 6.87
CA GLU A 121 21.65 -14.79 6.67
C GLU A 121 21.40 -14.49 5.20
N ARG A 122 22.37 -14.78 4.31
CA ARG A 122 22.17 -14.67 2.85
C ARG A 122 20.99 -15.50 2.36
N ALA A 123 20.83 -16.73 2.85
CA ALA A 123 19.70 -17.58 2.48
C ALA A 123 18.36 -16.96 2.91
N LYS A 124 18.28 -16.40 4.12
CA LYS A 124 17.10 -15.67 4.60
C LYS A 124 16.83 -14.42 3.76
N GLU A 125 17.85 -13.64 3.44
CA GLU A 125 17.72 -12.47 2.57
C GLU A 125 17.16 -12.86 1.20
N HIS A 126 17.74 -13.87 0.54
CA HIS A 126 17.23 -14.40 -0.72
C HIS A 126 15.77 -14.88 -0.64
N GLU A 127 15.38 -15.53 0.46
CA GLU A 127 13.99 -15.96 0.67
C GLU A 127 13.05 -14.75 0.83
N THR A 128 13.45 -13.73 1.60
CA THR A 128 12.66 -12.50 1.76
C THR A 128 12.51 -11.74 0.45
N GLU A 129 13.59 -11.62 -0.34
CA GLU A 129 13.58 -10.98 -1.65
C GLU A 129 12.67 -11.76 -2.62
N SER A 130 12.77 -13.09 -2.64
CA SER A 130 11.90 -13.95 -3.44
C SER A 130 10.43 -13.79 -3.06
N LYS A 131 10.11 -13.68 -1.77
CA LYS A 131 8.75 -13.40 -1.28
C LYS A 131 8.26 -12.02 -1.74
N ARG A 132 9.11 -10.99 -1.66
CA ARG A 132 8.78 -9.63 -2.14
C ARG A 132 8.48 -9.62 -3.63
N ILE A 133 9.30 -10.30 -4.44
CA ILE A 133 9.10 -10.42 -5.88
C ILE A 133 7.76 -11.11 -6.17
N LYS A 134 7.46 -12.24 -5.51
CA LYS A 134 6.17 -12.94 -5.66
C LYS A 134 4.97 -12.04 -5.34
N VAL A 135 5.01 -11.33 -4.21
CA VAL A 135 3.94 -10.40 -3.81
C VAL A 135 3.75 -9.30 -4.85
N ARG A 136 4.85 -8.72 -5.35
CA ARG A 136 4.79 -7.69 -6.40
C ARG A 136 4.15 -8.24 -7.68
N ASP A 137 4.58 -9.42 -8.13
CA ASP A 137 4.07 -10.05 -9.35
C ASP A 137 2.59 -10.41 -9.22
N ASP A 138 2.15 -10.86 -8.04
CA ASP A 138 0.75 -11.15 -7.75
C ASP A 138 -0.11 -9.88 -7.74
N LEU A 139 0.39 -8.79 -7.16
CA LEU A 139 -0.28 -7.48 -7.22
C LEU A 139 -0.41 -6.97 -8.65
N GLN A 140 0.63 -7.15 -9.47
CA GLN A 140 0.57 -6.77 -10.88
C GLN A 140 -0.49 -7.55 -11.65
N LYS A 141 -0.55 -8.89 -11.45
CA LYS A 141 -1.59 -9.72 -12.06
C LYS A 141 -2.99 -9.31 -11.62
N LEU A 142 -3.19 -9.02 -10.32
CA LEU A 142 -4.47 -8.55 -9.79
C LEU A 142 -4.89 -7.23 -10.41
N TYR A 143 -3.95 -6.30 -10.58
CA TYR A 143 -4.20 -5.03 -11.24
C TYR A 143 -4.61 -5.21 -12.71
N ASP A 144 -3.90 -6.07 -13.44
CA ASP A 144 -4.23 -6.38 -14.85
C ASP A 144 -5.62 -7.03 -14.98
N MET A 145 -5.95 -7.95 -14.07
CA MET A 145 -7.28 -8.55 -14.00
C MET A 145 -8.37 -7.51 -13.69
N GLN A 146 -8.11 -6.60 -12.75
CA GLN A 146 -9.06 -5.52 -12.42
C GLN A 146 -9.30 -4.60 -13.62
N LEU A 147 -8.24 -4.23 -14.35
CA LEU A 147 -8.36 -3.43 -15.57
C LEU A 147 -9.14 -4.16 -16.65
N TYR A 148 -8.90 -5.46 -16.83
CA TYR A 148 -9.65 -6.29 -17.78
C TYR A 148 -11.14 -6.33 -17.45
N VAL A 149 -11.50 -6.59 -16.19
CA VAL A 149 -12.89 -6.61 -15.73
C VAL A 149 -13.56 -5.24 -15.91
N LYS A 150 -12.85 -4.15 -15.58
CA LYS A 150 -13.36 -2.79 -15.78
C LYS A 150 -13.67 -2.49 -17.25
N LYS A 151 -12.77 -2.89 -18.16
CA LYS A 151 -13.00 -2.76 -19.62
C LYS A 151 -14.20 -3.57 -20.09
N GLN A 152 -14.33 -4.82 -19.65
CA GLN A 152 -15.48 -5.66 -19.99
C GLN A 152 -16.79 -5.05 -19.50
N LYS A 153 -16.82 -4.54 -18.27
CA LYS A 153 -18.00 -3.85 -17.73
C LYS A 153 -18.36 -2.61 -18.54
N GLN A 154 -17.37 -1.81 -18.94
CA GLN A 154 -17.60 -0.62 -19.74
C GLN A 154 -18.14 -0.96 -21.14
N GLU A 155 -17.61 -2.00 -21.78
CA GLU A 155 -18.12 -2.47 -23.08
C GLU A 155 -19.56 -3.00 -22.97
N LEU A 156 -19.88 -3.74 -21.89
CA LEU A 156 -21.25 -4.19 -21.63
C LEU A 156 -22.20 -3.01 -21.40
N GLN A 157 -21.81 -2.04 -20.56
CA GLN A 157 -22.58 -0.83 -20.34
C GLN A 157 -22.82 -0.04 -21.63
N ARG A 158 -21.80 0.09 -22.48
CA ARG A 158 -21.96 0.77 -23.79
C ARG A 158 -22.98 0.06 -24.67
N LYS A 159 -22.93 -1.27 -24.74
CA LYS A 159 -23.90 -2.07 -25.50
C LYS A 159 -25.32 -1.95 -24.94
N GLU A 160 -25.46 -1.96 -23.62
CA GLU A 160 -26.75 -1.75 -22.95
C GLU A 160 -27.32 -0.35 -23.24
N GLU A 161 -26.48 0.68 -23.17
CA GLU A 161 -26.86 2.05 -23.51
C GLU A 161 -27.25 2.21 -24.98
N GLU A 162 -26.52 1.58 -25.90
CA GLU A 162 -26.83 1.57 -27.34
C GLU A 162 -28.19 0.90 -27.61
N LEU A 163 -28.45 -0.26 -27.00
CA LEU A 163 -29.73 -0.96 -27.08
C LEU A 163 -30.87 -0.14 -26.48
N TYR A 164 -30.64 0.46 -25.31
CA TYR A 164 -31.61 1.34 -24.66
C TYR A 164 -31.94 2.55 -25.54
N ARG A 165 -30.92 3.19 -26.13
CA ARG A 165 -31.10 4.32 -27.04
C ARG A 165 -31.89 3.93 -28.28
N GLN A 166 -31.59 2.78 -28.90
CA GLN A 166 -32.35 2.28 -30.04
C GLN A 166 -33.82 2.05 -29.68
N ASN A 167 -34.07 1.33 -28.58
CA ASN A 167 -35.43 1.08 -28.10
C ASN A 167 -36.20 2.37 -27.80
N LEU A 168 -35.53 3.37 -27.20
CA LEU A 168 -36.13 4.68 -26.94
C LEU A 168 -36.49 5.40 -28.24
N MET A 169 -35.59 5.40 -29.23
CA MET A 169 -35.86 6.01 -30.53
C MET A 169 -37.03 5.33 -31.25
N THR A 170 -37.12 4.00 -31.19
CA THR A 170 -38.27 3.26 -31.74
C THR A 170 -39.57 3.66 -31.05
N LYS A 171 -39.59 3.74 -29.71
CA LYS A 171 -40.77 4.17 -28.96
C LYS A 171 -41.20 5.59 -29.30
N LEU A 172 -40.26 6.54 -29.37
CA LEU A 172 -40.55 7.92 -29.76
C LEU A 172 -41.13 7.99 -31.18
N TYR A 173 -40.59 7.23 -32.12
CA TYR A 173 -41.13 7.15 -33.47
C TYR A 173 -42.56 6.56 -33.51
N GLU A 174 -42.83 5.53 -32.72
CA GLU A 174 -44.18 4.95 -32.58
C GLU A 174 -45.17 5.96 -31.99
N GLU A 175 -44.77 6.69 -30.95
CA GLU A 175 -45.56 7.75 -30.32
C GLU A 175 -45.86 8.90 -31.29
N ASP A 176 -44.86 9.40 -32.02
CA ASP A 176 -45.03 10.45 -33.02
C ASP A 176 -45.99 10.02 -34.14
N LYS A 177 -45.86 8.77 -34.60
CA LYS A 177 -46.78 8.20 -35.60
C LYS A 177 -48.21 8.15 -35.08
N LEU A 178 -48.41 7.73 -33.83
CA LEU A 178 -49.72 7.69 -33.19
C LEU A 178 -50.31 9.10 -33.00
N GLU A 179 -49.48 10.07 -32.62
CA GLU A 179 -49.89 11.46 -32.45
C GLU A 179 -50.33 12.06 -33.79
N LEU A 180 -49.58 11.83 -34.86
CA LEU A 180 -49.93 12.27 -36.22
C LEU A 180 -51.27 11.67 -36.67
N MET A 181 -51.45 10.35 -36.48
CA MET A 181 -52.72 9.69 -36.81
C MET A 181 -53.90 10.22 -35.97
N SER A 182 -53.67 10.50 -34.68
CA SER A 182 -54.68 11.09 -33.80
C SER A 182 -55.07 12.50 -34.25
N LYS A 183 -54.08 13.36 -34.57
CA LYS A 183 -54.29 14.71 -35.12
C LYS A 183 -55.08 14.66 -36.43
N GLN A 184 -54.71 13.76 -37.36
CA GLN A 184 -55.42 13.58 -38.62
C GLN A 184 -56.87 13.12 -38.40
N LYS A 185 -57.10 12.14 -37.52
CA LYS A 185 -58.44 11.65 -37.18
C LYS A 185 -59.30 12.74 -36.55
N GLN A 186 -58.74 13.56 -35.66
CA GLN A 186 -59.45 14.70 -35.08
C GLN A 186 -59.81 15.74 -36.15
N HIS A 187 -58.89 16.03 -37.07
CA HIS A 187 -59.16 16.96 -38.17
C HIS A 187 -60.27 16.46 -39.10
N GLN A 188 -60.23 15.18 -39.49
CA GLN A 188 -61.29 14.56 -40.30
C GLN A 188 -62.65 14.63 -39.60
N LYS A 189 -62.72 14.27 -38.31
CA LYS A 189 -63.96 14.40 -37.53
C LYS A 189 -64.49 15.83 -37.49
N LYS A 190 -63.62 16.82 -37.29
CA LYS A 190 -64.02 18.24 -37.32
C LYS A 190 -64.61 18.63 -38.67
N LEU A 191 -63.97 18.20 -39.78
CA LEU A 191 -64.49 18.45 -41.13
C LEU A 191 -65.85 17.76 -41.36
N GLU A 192 -66.03 16.51 -40.91
CA GLU A 192 -67.30 15.81 -40.99
C GLU A 192 -68.40 16.54 -40.20
N HIS A 193 -68.12 16.96 -38.96
CA HIS A 193 -69.05 17.75 -38.15
C HIS A 193 -69.38 19.08 -38.82
N MET A 194 -68.40 19.78 -39.40
CA MET A 194 -68.63 21.02 -40.15
C MET A 194 -69.52 20.79 -41.37
N ARG A 195 -69.30 19.71 -42.14
CA ARG A 195 -70.15 19.33 -43.28
C ARG A 195 -71.58 19.02 -42.85
N ILE A 196 -71.76 18.27 -41.77
CA ILE A 196 -73.09 17.96 -41.22
C ILE A 196 -73.79 19.24 -40.77
N ALA A 197 -73.09 20.14 -40.06
CA ALA A 197 -73.65 21.41 -39.63
C ALA A 197 -74.03 22.31 -40.82
N GLN A 198 -73.20 22.38 -41.86
CA GLN A 198 -73.52 23.09 -43.10
C GLN A 198 -74.76 22.50 -43.78
N ALA A 199 -74.84 21.17 -43.89
CA ALA A 199 -76.02 20.50 -44.45
C ALA A 199 -77.30 20.81 -43.66
N MET A 200 -77.24 20.83 -42.32
CA MET A 200 -78.37 21.22 -41.47
C MET A 200 -78.78 22.69 -41.68
N ILE A 201 -77.81 23.60 -41.82
CA ILE A 201 -78.08 25.01 -42.11
C ILE A 201 -78.73 25.17 -43.49
N GLU A 202 -78.22 24.47 -44.50
CA GLU A 202 -78.79 24.45 -45.85
C GLU A 202 -80.21 23.88 -45.86
N GLU A 203 -80.45 22.77 -45.16
CA GLU A 203 -81.78 22.19 -45.03
C GLU A 203 -82.75 23.15 -44.32
N SER A 204 -82.30 23.83 -43.25
CA SER A 204 -83.09 24.87 -42.57
C SER A 204 -83.41 26.04 -43.50
N ARG A 205 -82.43 26.51 -44.29
CA ARG A 205 -82.65 27.55 -45.31
C ARG A 205 -83.66 27.09 -46.38
N ARG A 206 -83.57 25.84 -46.84
CA ARG A 206 -84.51 25.24 -47.80
C ARG A 206 -85.92 25.16 -47.22
N LYS A 207 -86.07 24.69 -45.97
CA LYS A 207 -87.35 24.64 -45.25
C LYS A 207 -87.97 26.03 -45.11
N LYS A 208 -87.20 27.02 -44.63
CA LYS A 208 -87.66 28.41 -44.52
C LYS A 208 -88.04 29.03 -45.88
N ALA A 209 -87.29 28.72 -46.93
CA ALA A 209 -87.61 29.18 -48.28
C ALA A 209 -88.90 28.54 -48.81
N ALA A 210 -89.11 27.24 -48.57
CA ALA A 210 -90.34 26.53 -48.93
C ALA A 210 -91.55 27.04 -48.14
N GLU A 211 -91.39 27.29 -46.83
CA GLU A 211 -92.43 27.90 -45.99
C GLU A 211 -92.81 29.29 -46.49
N LYS A 212 -91.84 30.18 -46.73
CA LYS A 212 -92.09 31.50 -47.32
C LYS A 212 -92.77 31.43 -48.68
N ALA A 213 -92.38 30.46 -49.53
CA ALA A 213 -93.02 30.27 -50.83
C ALA A 213 -94.48 29.83 -50.68
N ARG A 214 -94.79 28.96 -49.71
CA ARG A 214 -96.16 28.58 -49.37
C ARG A 214 -96.96 29.76 -48.82
N GLU A 215 -96.42 30.51 -47.85
CA GLU A 215 -97.07 31.71 -47.32
C GLU A 215 -97.38 32.74 -48.42
N MET A 216 -96.46 32.93 -49.38
CA MET A 216 -96.69 33.82 -50.52
C MET A 216 -97.74 33.27 -51.49
N ALA A 217 -97.79 31.95 -51.70
CA ALA A 217 -98.82 31.32 -52.52
C ALA A 217 -100.20 31.40 -51.85
N ASP A 218 -100.29 31.16 -50.54
CA ASP A 218 -101.52 31.26 -49.75
C ASP A 218 -102.03 32.72 -49.73
N LYS A 219 -101.13 33.70 -49.57
CA LYS A 219 -101.48 35.12 -49.68
C LYS A 219 -102.03 35.47 -51.06
N LYS A 220 -101.37 35.02 -52.13
CA LYS A 220 -101.88 35.24 -53.50
C LYS A 220 -103.25 34.60 -53.71
N TYR A 221 -103.44 33.38 -53.21
CA TYR A 221 -104.73 32.69 -53.30
C TYR A 221 -105.83 33.43 -52.51
N GLN A 222 -105.51 33.95 -51.32
CA GLN A 222 -106.43 34.79 -50.55
C GLN A 222 -106.75 36.10 -51.27
N GLU A 223 -105.75 36.77 -51.86
CA GLU A 223 -105.94 37.97 -52.68
C GLU A 223 -106.83 37.69 -53.90
N GLU A 224 -106.65 36.54 -54.56
CA GLU A 224 -107.49 36.09 -55.68
C GLU A 224 -108.94 35.87 -55.22
N LEU A 225 -109.16 35.13 -54.12
CA LEU A 225 -110.49 34.90 -53.53
C LEU A 225 -111.17 36.21 -53.09
N GLU A 226 -110.43 37.12 -52.45
CA GLU A 226 -110.93 38.45 -52.08
C GLU A 226 -111.33 39.24 -53.33
N SER A 227 -110.53 39.19 -54.40
CA SER A 227 -110.83 39.86 -55.66
C SER A 227 -112.09 39.30 -56.33
N GLU A 228 -112.27 37.97 -56.29
CA GLU A 228 -113.48 37.30 -56.79
C GLU A 228 -114.71 37.66 -55.95
N ARG A 229 -114.56 37.69 -54.62
CA ARG A 229 -115.62 38.13 -53.70
C ARG A 229 -116.03 39.57 -53.98
N ILE A 230 -115.08 40.49 -54.15
CA ILE A 230 -115.36 41.89 -54.50
C ILE A 230 -116.09 41.97 -55.84
N LYS A 231 -115.67 41.20 -56.86
CA LYS A 231 -116.38 41.13 -58.16
C LYS A 231 -117.81 40.63 -57.99
N MET A 232 -118.03 39.56 -57.23
CA MET A 232 -119.36 39.01 -56.96
C MET A 232 -120.25 40.01 -56.21
N VAL A 233 -119.73 40.67 -55.17
CA VAL A 233 -120.46 41.72 -54.44
C VAL A 233 -120.79 42.90 -55.35
N LYS A 234 -119.87 43.33 -56.23
CA LYS A 234 -120.15 44.38 -57.21
C LYS A 234 -121.22 43.95 -58.23
N GLN A 235 -121.18 42.71 -58.70
CA GLN A 235 -122.18 42.15 -59.60
C GLN A 235 -123.56 42.04 -58.93
N GLU A 236 -123.64 41.54 -57.70
CA GLU A 236 -124.90 41.49 -56.94
C GLU A 236 -125.39 42.89 -56.57
N LYS A 237 -124.50 43.84 -56.22
CA LYS A 237 -124.84 45.26 -56.06
C LYS A 237 -125.48 45.81 -57.34
N MET A 238 -124.89 45.54 -58.51
CA MET A 238 -125.45 45.97 -59.79
C MET A 238 -126.76 45.27 -60.15
N ARG A 239 -126.88 43.97 -59.86
CA ARG A 239 -128.13 43.21 -60.06
C ARG A 239 -129.25 43.72 -59.17
N PHE A 240 -128.96 43.97 -57.89
CA PHE A 240 -129.90 44.54 -56.94
C PHE A 240 -130.33 45.95 -57.37
N LEU A 241 -129.37 46.77 -57.78
CA LEU A 241 -129.63 48.11 -58.32
C LEU A 241 -130.46 48.09 -59.60
N LYS A 242 -130.27 47.12 -60.52
CA LYS A 242 -131.09 46.95 -61.74
C LYS A 242 -132.51 46.48 -61.44
N ASN A 243 -132.68 45.56 -60.49
CA ASN A 243 -134.00 45.02 -60.16
C ASN A 243 -134.88 46.04 -59.43
N HIS A 244 -134.31 46.77 -58.47
CA HIS A 244 -135.03 47.78 -57.70
C HIS A 244 -134.86 49.20 -58.25
N ALA A 245 -134.23 49.35 -59.41
CA ALA A 245 -133.95 50.64 -60.04
C ALA A 245 -135.24 51.46 -60.17
N ASN A 246 -136.29 50.87 -60.74
CA ASN A 246 -137.53 51.59 -61.02
C ASN A 246 -138.30 51.99 -59.75
N GLU A 247 -138.10 51.29 -58.63
CA GLU A 247 -138.72 51.60 -57.32
C GLU A 247 -137.87 52.56 -56.46
N LEU A 248 -136.56 52.58 -56.68
CA LEU A 248 -135.60 53.40 -55.93
C LEU A 248 -135.30 54.75 -56.60
N LEU A 249 -135.90 55.03 -57.76
CA LEU A 249 -135.78 56.29 -58.47
C LEU A 249 -136.33 57.44 -57.61
N GLY A 250 -135.43 58.29 -57.08
CA GLY A 250 -135.76 59.42 -56.20
C GLY A 250 -135.44 59.22 -54.71
N TYR A 251 -135.09 58.01 -54.26
CA TYR A 251 -134.75 57.71 -52.86
C TYR A 251 -133.28 57.33 -52.63
N LEU A 252 -132.44 57.29 -53.66
CA LEU A 252 -131.02 56.96 -53.54
C LEU A 252 -130.14 58.17 -53.10
N PRO A 253 -129.35 58.05 -52.01
CA PRO A 253 -128.34 59.03 -51.60
C PRO A 253 -127.30 59.35 -52.69
N LYS A 254 -126.89 60.63 -52.78
CA LYS A 254 -125.78 61.07 -53.64
C LYS A 254 -124.47 60.40 -53.16
N GLY A 255 -123.85 59.55 -53.98
CA GLY A 255 -122.56 58.88 -53.67
C GLY A 255 -122.53 57.35 -53.77
N ILE A 256 -123.64 56.71 -54.15
CA ILE A 256 -123.71 55.23 -54.28
C ILE A 256 -123.00 54.69 -55.53
N PHE A 257 -122.89 55.53 -56.56
CA PHE A 257 -122.18 55.25 -57.80
C PHE A 257 -120.75 55.78 -57.72
N GLU A 258 -119.77 54.88 -57.85
CA GLU A 258 -118.34 55.23 -57.79
C GLU A 258 -117.81 55.79 -59.12
N SER A 259 -118.50 55.57 -60.24
CA SER A 259 -118.06 56.02 -61.58
C SER A 259 -119.26 56.20 -62.51
N ASP A 260 -119.17 57.15 -63.46
CA ASP A 260 -120.27 57.53 -64.36
C ASP A 260 -120.77 56.36 -65.24
N GLN A 261 -119.88 55.41 -65.57
CA GLN A 261 -120.23 54.18 -66.30
C GLN A 261 -121.26 53.30 -65.57
N ALA A 262 -121.26 53.33 -64.22
CA ALA A 262 -122.23 52.57 -63.44
C ALA A 262 -123.65 53.12 -63.61
N ILE A 263 -123.82 54.41 -63.90
CA ILE A 263 -125.13 55.03 -64.11
C ILE A 263 -125.68 54.66 -65.50
N GLU A 264 -124.81 54.46 -66.49
CA GLU A 264 -125.21 54.07 -67.86
C GLU A 264 -125.78 52.64 -67.93
N GLU A 265 -125.28 51.72 -67.12
CA GLU A 265 -125.75 50.33 -67.13
C GLU A 265 -127.12 50.13 -66.46
N LEU A 266 -127.64 51.10 -65.69
CA LEU A 266 -128.90 50.99 -64.94
C LEU A 266 -130.16 51.37 -65.74
N GLY A 267 -130.01 51.71 -67.03
CA GLY A 267 -131.13 51.99 -67.95
C GLY A 267 -131.39 53.48 -68.20
N ASP A 268 -132.02 53.78 -69.34
CA ASP A 268 -132.22 55.15 -69.85
C ASP A 268 -133.04 56.05 -68.93
N ASP A 269 -133.85 55.48 -68.03
CA ASP A 269 -134.68 56.24 -67.08
C ASP A 269 -133.85 56.82 -65.92
N PHE A 270 -132.82 56.08 -65.46
CA PHE A 270 -131.81 56.62 -64.53
C PHE A 270 -130.94 57.68 -65.19
N LYS A 271 -130.61 57.48 -66.47
CA LYS A 271 -129.86 58.45 -67.26
C LYS A 271 -130.62 59.77 -67.32
N LYS A 272 -131.92 59.76 -67.59
CA LYS A 272 -132.75 60.99 -67.61
C LYS A 272 -132.87 61.65 -66.23
N PHE A 273 -133.03 60.90 -65.14
CA PHE A 273 -133.23 61.52 -63.82
C PHE A 273 -131.94 62.12 -63.24
N TYR A 274 -130.80 61.41 -63.37
CA TYR A 274 -129.53 61.84 -62.80
C TYR A 274 -128.69 62.72 -63.75
N PHE A 275 -128.92 62.70 -65.08
CA PHE A 275 -128.29 63.65 -66.03
C PHE A 275 -129.17 64.84 -66.44
N HIS A 276 -130.46 64.93 -66.06
CA HIS A 276 -131.36 66.01 -66.47
C HIS A 276 -131.97 66.80 -65.30
N LYS A 277 -131.12 67.50 -64.55
CA LYS A 277 -131.47 68.72 -63.78
C LYS A 277 -130.20 69.47 -63.40
N GLY A 278 -129.93 70.54 -64.14
CA GLY A 278 -128.79 71.45 -63.95
C GLY A 278 -128.82 72.67 -64.88
N CYS A 279 -130.01 73.25 -65.10
CA CYS A 279 -130.18 74.69 -65.31
C CYS A 279 -130.89 75.21 -64.06
N ASN A 280 -130.36 76.31 -63.51
CA ASN A 280 -130.51 76.88 -62.16
C ASN A 280 -129.55 76.32 -61.12
#